data_AF-A0A651DZ47-F1
#
_entry.id   AF-A0A651DZ47-F1
#
_cell.length_a   1.000
_cell.length_b   1.000
_cell.length_c   1.000
_cell.angle_alpha   90.00
_cell.angle_beta   90.00
_cell.angle_gamma   90.00
#
_symmetry.space_group_name_H-M   'P 1'
#
loop_
_entity.id
_entity.type
_entity.pdbx_description
1 polymer ?
#
loop_
_entity_poly.entity_id
_entity_poly.type
_entity_poly.pdbx_seq_one_letter_code
_entity_poly.pdbx_strand_id
1 'polypeptide(L)'
;MKLLTALSAFLGRKVSSQASAALAMYLRQSHERILSQCEYYGHRWGMSKWEVLDLCYANPEKARELIESSGTVHSDDDGPDVFTD
;
A
#
# COMPACT_ATOMS: atom_id res chain seq x y z
N MET A 1 2.95 -19.53 0.36
CA MET A 1 3.33 -19.24 1.78
C MET A 1 4.21 -20.32 2.43
N LYS A 2 5.32 -20.74 1.81
CA LYS A 2 6.24 -21.73 2.42
C LYS A 2 7.13 -21.10 3.51
N LEU A 3 7.70 -19.92 3.23
CA LEU A 3 8.57 -19.21 4.17
C LEU A 3 7.85 -18.75 5.44
N LEU A 4 6.62 -18.21 5.33
CA LEU A 4 5.85 -17.83 6.51
C LEU A 4 5.52 -19.04 7.39
N THR A 5 5.18 -20.17 6.77
CA THR A 5 4.87 -21.42 7.50
C THR A 5 6.12 -21.93 8.23
N ALA A 6 7.29 -21.90 7.57
CA ALA A 6 8.56 -22.27 8.19
C ALA A 6 8.91 -21.35 9.37
N LEU A 7 8.78 -20.03 9.20
CA LEU A 7 8.98 -19.04 10.28
C LEU A 7 8.04 -19.30 11.46
N SER A 8 6.77 -19.58 11.18
CA SER A 8 5.76 -19.93 12.17
C SER A 8 6.16 -21.17 12.97
N ALA A 9 6.64 -22.22 12.28
CA ALA A 9 7.09 -23.46 12.90
C ALA A 9 8.34 -23.25 13.77
N PHE A 10 9.35 -22.54 13.27
CA PHE A 10 10.58 -22.27 14.02
C PHE A 10 10.35 -21.41 15.27
N LEU A 11 9.38 -20.50 15.23
CA LEU A 11 9.07 -19.62 16.36
C LEU A 11 7.95 -20.15 17.28
N GLY A 12 7.34 -21.30 16.97
CA GLY A 12 6.23 -21.86 17.73
C GLY A 12 5.00 -20.96 17.80
N ARG A 13 4.75 -20.14 16.77
CA ARG A 13 3.65 -19.16 16.72
C ARG A 13 2.61 -19.57 15.68
N LYS A 14 1.42 -18.97 15.74
CA LYS A 14 0.39 -19.13 14.70
C LYS A 14 0.81 -18.42 13.41
N VAL A 15 0.49 -19.03 12.27
CA VAL A 15 0.81 -18.47 10.94
C VAL A 15 0.19 -17.08 10.77
N SER A 16 -1.06 -16.89 11.21
CA SER A 16 -1.73 -15.59 11.18
C SER A 16 -0.99 -14.51 11.98
N SER A 17 -0.48 -14.83 13.17
CA SER A 17 0.32 -13.90 13.97
C SER A 17 1.62 -13.50 13.27
N GLN A 18 2.27 -14.44 12.57
CA GLN A 18 3.45 -14.12 11.76
C GLN A 18 3.11 -13.29 10.53
N ALA A 19 1.96 -13.54 9.88
CA ALA A 19 1.49 -12.74 8.76
C ALA A 19 1.29 -11.28 9.18
N SER A 20 0.61 -11.04 10.31
CA SER A 20 0.41 -9.69 10.84
C SER A 20 1.73 -9.01 11.21
N ALA A 21 2.67 -9.74 11.80
CA ALA A 21 3.99 -9.20 12.13
C ALA A 21 4.78 -8.81 10.87
N ALA A 22 4.80 -9.68 9.86
CA ALA A 22 5.45 -9.41 8.57
C ALA A 22 4.80 -8.21 7.86
N LEU A 23 3.47 -8.12 7.86
CA LEU A 23 2.75 -6.97 7.28
C LEU A 23 3.07 -5.68 8.04
N ALA A 24 3.07 -5.70 9.37
CA ALA A 24 3.42 -4.51 10.17
C ALA A 24 4.86 -4.04 9.91
N MET A 25 5.81 -4.97 9.76
CA MET A 25 7.18 -4.64 9.37
C MET A 25 7.22 -4.01 7.98
N TYR A 26 6.51 -4.59 7.01
CA TYR A 26 6.44 -4.05 5.66
C TYR A 26 5.83 -2.65 5.62
N LEU A 27 4.73 -2.41 6.34
CA LEU A 27 4.10 -1.10 6.46
C LEU A 27 5.06 -0.08 7.07
N ARG A 28 5.81 -0.46 8.11
CA ARG A 28 6.85 0.39 8.70
C ARG A 28 7.97 0.70 7.71
N GLN A 29 8.39 -0.25 6.89
CA GLN A 29 9.43 -0.01 5.88
C GLN A 29 8.92 0.84 4.71
N SER A 30 7.65 0.71 4.36
CA SER A 30 7.02 1.38 3.22
C SER A 30 6.37 2.72 3.58
N HIS A 31 6.36 3.15 4.84
CA HIS A 31 5.52 4.26 5.29
C HIS A 31 5.78 5.57 4.52
N GLU A 32 7.05 5.96 4.34
CA GLU A 32 7.41 7.17 3.57
C GLU A 32 6.88 7.10 2.15
N ARG A 33 7.08 5.96 1.47
CA ARG A 33 6.59 5.75 0.10
C ARG A 33 5.06 5.85 0.02
N ILE A 34 4.34 5.27 0.98
CA ILE A 34 2.87 5.34 1.05
C ILE A 34 2.43 6.79 1.24
N LEU A 35 3.08 7.53 2.14
CA LEU A 35 2.76 8.94 2.39
C LEU A 35 3.10 9.84 1.20
N SER A 36 4.18 9.57 0.46
CA SER A 36 4.50 10.30 -0.77
C SER A 36 3.42 10.12 -1.84
N GLN A 37 2.84 8.93 -1.98
CA GLN A 37 1.70 8.70 -2.88
C GLN A 37 0.46 9.46 -2.42
N CYS A 38 0.17 9.44 -1.11
CA CYS A 38 -0.92 10.22 -0.55
C CYS A 38 -0.72 11.73 -0.78
N GLU A 39 0.52 12.22 -0.73
CA GLU A 39 0.87 13.62 -1.00
C GLU A 39 0.70 13.98 -2.48
N TYR A 40 1.14 13.11 -3.39
CA TYR A 40 0.92 13.27 -4.83
C TYR A 40 -0.57 13.41 -5.17
N TYR A 41 -1.39 12.46 -4.73
CA TYR A 41 -2.83 12.49 -4.99
C TYR A 41 -3.52 13.62 -4.23
N GLY A 42 -3.04 13.94 -3.03
CA GLY A 42 -3.52 15.07 -2.24
C GLY A 42 -3.40 16.38 -3.01
N HIS A 43 -2.22 16.68 -3.56
CA HIS A 43 -2.01 17.85 -4.41
C HIS A 43 -2.98 17.91 -5.60
N ARG A 44 -3.29 16.76 -6.20
CA ARG A 44 -4.15 16.67 -7.36
C ARG A 44 -5.63 16.87 -7.06
N TRP A 45 -6.07 16.44 -5.87
CA TRP A 45 -7.47 16.54 -5.45
C TRP A 45 -7.73 17.75 -4.53
N GLY A 46 -6.71 18.56 -4.25
CA GLY A 46 -6.82 19.68 -3.30
C GLY A 46 -6.99 19.23 -1.85
N MET A 47 -6.45 18.06 -1.51
CA MET A 47 -6.50 17.44 -0.18
C MET A 47 -5.10 17.39 0.42
N SER A 48 -4.99 17.37 1.74
CA SER A 48 -3.75 16.98 2.41
C SER A 48 -3.52 15.47 2.31
N LYS A 49 -2.27 15.03 2.45
CA LYS A 49 -1.94 13.59 2.46
C LYS A 49 -2.65 12.81 3.56
N TRP A 50 -2.99 13.46 4.69
CA TRP A 50 -3.71 12.83 5.79
C TRP A 50 -5.18 12.60 5.44
N GLU A 51 -5.82 13.56 4.77
CA GLU A 51 -7.19 13.39 4.28
C GLU A 51 -7.28 12.31 3.19
N VAL A 52 -6.24 12.18 2.36
CA VAL A 52 -6.14 11.06 1.40
C VAL A 52 -6.00 9.72 2.14
N LEU A 53 -5.16 9.65 3.17
CA LEU A 53 -5.00 8.45 3.99
C LEU A 53 -6.32 8.07 4.68
N ASP A 54 -7.02 9.05 5.25
CA ASP A 54 -8.34 8.87 5.86
C ASP A 54 -9.38 8.41 4.84
N LEU A 55 -9.34 8.94 3.61
CA LEU A 55 -10.20 8.49 2.52
C LEU A 55 -9.95 7.02 2.16
N CYS A 56 -8.68 6.61 2.02
CA CYS A 56 -8.32 5.21 1.76
C CYS A 56 -8.81 4.26 2.87
N TYR A 57 -8.82 4.72 4.12
CA TYR A 57 -9.30 3.94 5.25
C TYR A 57 -10.83 3.89 5.34
N ALA A 58 -11.50 5.04 5.22
CA ALA A 58 -12.93 5.17 5.45
C ALA A 58 -13.77 4.78 4.23
N ASN A 59 -13.27 5.00 3.01
CA ASN A 59 -13.97 4.70 1.76
C ASN A 59 -12.98 4.29 0.64
N PRO A 60 -12.45 3.05 0.70
CA PRO A 60 -11.45 2.57 -0.24
C PRO A 60 -11.94 2.52 -1.69
N GLU A 61 -13.22 2.23 -1.91
CA GLU A 61 -13.81 2.24 -3.27
C GLU A 61 -13.76 3.65 -3.87
N LYS A 62 -14.12 4.67 -3.09
CA LYS A 62 -14.05 6.06 -3.57
C LYS A 62 -12.61 6.51 -3.82
N ALA A 63 -11.68 6.12 -2.95
CA ALA A 63 -10.26 6.36 -3.15
C ALA A 63 -9.80 5.76 -4.49
N ARG A 64 -10.21 4.51 -4.79
CA ARG A 64 -9.86 3.81 -6.03
C ARG A 64 -10.40 4.51 -7.27
N GLU A 65 -11.67 4.93 -7.25
CA GLU A 65 -12.26 5.72 -8.34
C GLU A 65 -11.47 7.01 -8.61
N LEU A 66 -11.08 7.73 -7.55
CA LEU A 66 -10.30 8.98 -7.69
C LEU A 66 -8.90 8.71 -8.25
N ILE A 67 -8.25 7.62 -7.81
CA ILE A 67 -6.94 7.19 -8.34
C ILE A 67 -7.06 6.88 -9.84
N GLU A 68 -8.03 6.06 -10.24
CA GLU A 68 -8.25 5.67 -11.63
C GLU A 68 -8.62 6.88 -12.52
N SER A 69 -9.47 7.78 -12.02
CA SER A 69 -9.86 9.01 -12.74
C SER A 69 -8.77 10.07 -12.82
N SER A 70 -7.72 9.94 -11.99
CA SER A 70 -6.54 10.80 -12.08
C SER A 70 -5.68 10.47 -13.31
N GLY A 71 -5.94 9.39 -14.04
CA GLY A 71 -5.09 8.99 -15.16
C GLY A 71 -3.71 8.48 -14.71
N THR A 72 -2.97 7.89 -15.64
CA THR A 72 -1.69 7.24 -15.35
C THR A 72 -0.58 8.26 -15.10
N VAL A 73 0.20 8.03 -14.04
CA VAL A 73 1.44 8.77 -13.75
C VAL A 73 2.59 8.25 -14.63
N HIS A 74 2.51 6.97 -15.02
CA HIS A 74 3.49 6.32 -15.87
C HIS A 74 3.05 6.38 -17.34
N SER A 75 3.86 7.03 -18.18
CA SER A 75 3.85 6.77 -19.63
C SER A 75 4.37 5.36 -19.88
N ASP A 76 3.98 4.72 -20.99
CA ASP A 76 4.47 3.38 -21.39
C ASP A 76 6.01 3.26 -21.43
N ASP A 77 6.73 4.38 -21.44
CA ASP A 77 8.20 4.50 -21.36
C ASP A 77 8.82 4.36 -19.95
N ASP A 78 8.03 4.38 -18.86
CA ASP A 78 8.56 4.32 -17.47
C ASP A 78 8.93 2.90 -17.01
N GLY A 79 8.73 1.90 -17.86
CA GLY A 79 8.95 0.49 -17.54
C GLY A 79 7.83 -0.11 -16.68
N PRO A 80 7.80 -1.45 -16.54
CA PRO A 80 6.68 -2.13 -15.89
C PRO A 80 6.62 -1.76 -14.40
N ASP A 81 5.44 -1.31 -13.98
CA ASP A 81 5.11 -1.09 -12.57
C ASP A 81 5.29 -2.43 -11.81
N VAL A 82 5.88 -2.38 -10.63
CA VAL A 82 6.28 -3.58 -9.85
C VAL A 82 5.05 -4.38 -9.36
N PHE A 83 3.85 -3.91 -9.67
CA PHE A 83 2.55 -4.51 -9.34
C PHE A 83 1.72 -4.93 -10.55
N THR A 84 2.26 -4.98 -11.78
CA THR A 84 1.58 -5.68 -12.87
C THR A 84 1.74 -7.20 -12.68
N ASP A 85 0.61 -7.93 -12.63
CA ASP A 85 0.52 -9.39 -12.57
C ASP A 85 1.31 -10.11 -13.69
#